data_AF-A0A3E1E6Z4-F1
#
_entry.id   AF-A0A3E1E6Z4-F1
#
_cell.length_a   1.000
_cell.length_b   1.000
_cell.length_c   1.000
_cell.angle_alpha   90.00
_cell.angle_beta   90.00
_cell.angle_gamma   90.00
#
_symmetry.space_group_name_H-M   'P 1'
#
loop_
_entity.id
_entity.type
_entity.pdbx_description
1 polymer ?
#
loop_
_entity_poly.entity_id
_entity_poly.type
_entity_poly.pdbx_seq_one_letter_code
_entity_poly.pdbx_strand_id
1 'polypeptide(L)'
;MIQWFLKKVIGSKNTRMLNALRPTVDRINQFEVEFQRLSDDELRAKVKTWKSQLSAESEPAAQQRILNELLPEAFAAVKNAARRLTERKHTFIACDQEARWEMVHFDVQLIGGICLHRGTIVEMATGEGKTLVATLPLFLNGLSGRGAHLVTTNDYLARRDAEWMSQIYGFLG
;
A
#
# COMPACT_ATOMS: atom_id res chain seq x y z
N MET A 1 27.53 -23.09 20.66
CA MET A 1 28.06 -21.72 20.48
C MET A 1 28.18 -21.30 19.01
N ILE A 2 28.78 -22.12 18.13
CA ILE A 2 28.99 -21.78 16.70
C ILE A 2 27.68 -21.53 15.91
N GLN A 3 26.63 -22.33 16.12
CA GLN A 3 25.31 -22.11 15.49
C GLN A 3 24.63 -20.79 15.89
N TRP A 4 24.88 -20.29 17.11
CA TRP A 4 24.30 -19.03 17.59
C TRP A 4 24.98 -17.82 16.93
N PHE A 5 26.30 -17.90 16.76
CA PHE A 5 27.07 -16.90 16.02
C PHE A 5 26.71 -16.87 14.52
N LEU A 6 26.56 -18.04 13.88
CA LEU A 6 26.11 -18.15 12.48
C LEU A 6 24.69 -17.59 12.26
N LYS A 7 23.74 -17.79 13.18
CA LYS A 7 22.42 -17.16 13.12
C LYS A 7 22.48 -15.62 13.29
N LYS A 8 23.45 -15.11 14.04
CA LYS A 8 23.65 -13.67 14.26
C LYS A 8 24.22 -12.97 13.02
N VAL A 9 25.02 -13.69 12.22
CA VAL A 9 25.68 -13.15 11.00
C VAL A 9 24.81 -13.33 9.74
N ILE A 10 24.08 -14.45 9.62
CA ILE A 10 23.26 -14.76 8.41
C ILE A 10 21.78 -14.34 8.60
N GLY A 11 21.40 -13.92 9.81
CA GLY A 11 20.03 -13.53 10.16
C GLY A 11 19.04 -14.71 10.17
N SER A 12 17.86 -14.48 10.75
CA SER A 12 16.74 -15.44 10.72
C SER A 12 16.14 -15.54 9.31
N LYS A 13 15.35 -16.59 9.04
CA LYS A 13 14.58 -16.72 7.79
C LYS A 13 13.76 -15.46 7.52
N ASN A 14 13.12 -14.91 8.56
CA ASN A 14 12.34 -13.68 8.48
C ASN A 14 13.23 -12.48 8.16
N THR A 15 14.40 -12.35 8.79
CA THR A 15 15.34 -11.26 8.50
C THR A 15 15.77 -11.26 7.04
N ARG A 16 16.09 -12.44 6.49
CA ARG A 16 16.46 -12.57 5.06
C ARG A 16 15.30 -12.23 4.14
N MET A 17 14.10 -12.68 4.47
CA MET A 17 12.89 -12.35 3.71
C MET A 17 12.66 -10.84 3.69
N LEU A 18 12.74 -10.16 4.84
CA LEU A 18 12.59 -8.71 4.93
C LEU A 18 13.68 -7.97 4.15
N ASN A 19 14.94 -8.42 4.23
CA ASN A 19 16.03 -7.84 3.46
C ASN A 19 15.84 -8.02 1.95
N ALA A 20 15.28 -9.14 1.51
CA ALA A 20 14.95 -9.38 0.10
C ALA A 20 13.85 -8.45 -0.44
N LEU A 21 13.08 -7.78 0.43
CA LEU A 21 12.07 -6.80 0.04
C LEU A 21 12.63 -5.38 -0.10
N ARG A 22 13.83 -5.10 0.43
CA ARG A 22 14.42 -3.76 0.40
C ARG A 22 14.56 -3.18 -1.01
N PRO A 23 15.03 -3.92 -2.03
CA PRO A 23 15.11 -3.39 -3.39
C PRO A 23 13.73 -2.96 -3.94
N THR A 24 12.66 -3.67 -3.59
CA THR A 24 11.30 -3.30 -3.99
C THR A 24 10.84 -2.02 -3.28
N VAL A 25 11.15 -1.86 -1.99
CA VAL A 25 10.87 -0.64 -1.22
C VAL A 25 11.63 0.55 -1.80
N ASP A 26 12.90 0.37 -2.15
CA ASP A 26 13.70 1.42 -2.78
C ASP A 26 13.09 1.83 -4.12
N ARG A 27 12.62 0.86 -4.91
CA ARG A 27 11.92 1.12 -6.18
C ARG A 27 10.61 1.88 -5.98
N ILE A 28 9.82 1.55 -4.96
CA ILE A 28 8.61 2.30 -4.58
C ILE A 28 8.98 3.75 -4.25
N ASN A 29 10.00 3.95 -3.43
CA ASN A 29 10.43 5.29 -3.02
C ASN A 29 10.96 6.13 -4.20
N GLN A 30 11.66 5.50 -5.15
CA GLN A 30 12.09 6.16 -6.40
C GLN A 30 10.88 6.63 -7.22
N PHE A 31 9.91 5.75 -7.48
CA PHE A 31 8.69 6.12 -8.18
C PHE A 31 7.90 7.20 -7.44
N GLU A 32 7.87 7.18 -6.10
CA GLU A 32 7.17 8.21 -5.32
C GLU A 32 7.78 9.59 -5.57
N VAL A 33 9.11 9.70 -5.59
CA VAL A 33 9.81 10.95 -5.92
C VAL A 33 9.55 11.37 -7.37
N GLU A 34 9.50 10.43 -8.31
CA GLU A 34 9.13 10.74 -9.70
C GLU A 34 7.69 11.27 -9.79
N PHE A 35 6.75 10.67 -9.04
CA PHE A 35 5.35 11.06 -9.05
C PHE A 35 5.07 12.40 -8.36
N GLN A 36 5.98 12.91 -7.52
CA GLN A 36 5.87 14.29 -7.00
C GLN A 36 5.91 15.34 -8.12
N ARG A 37 6.46 15.01 -9.30
CA ARG A 37 6.51 15.92 -10.45
C ARG A 37 5.25 15.88 -11.32
N LEU A 38 4.38 14.87 -11.11
CA LEU A 38 3.15 14.71 -11.88
C LEU A 38 2.04 15.57 -11.29
N SER A 39 1.18 16.11 -12.15
CA SER A 39 -0.12 16.65 -11.73
C SER A 39 -1.04 15.55 -11.17
N ASP A 40 -2.14 15.95 -10.53
CA ASP A 40 -3.15 15.01 -10.01
C ASP A 40 -3.75 14.17 -11.16
N ASP A 41 -4.00 14.82 -12.31
CA ASP A 41 -4.62 14.17 -13.46
C ASP A 41 -3.68 13.20 -14.17
N GLU A 42 -2.38 13.52 -14.26
CA GLU A 42 -1.39 12.57 -14.78
C GLU A 42 -1.24 11.33 -13.89
N LEU A 43 -1.26 11.51 -12.57
CA LEU A 43 -1.20 10.38 -11.64
C LEU A 43 -2.45 9.50 -11.76
N ARG A 44 -3.65 10.09 -11.83
CA ARG A 44 -4.91 9.37 -12.08
C ARG A 44 -4.94 8.70 -13.45
N ALA A 45 -4.36 9.32 -14.47
CA ALA A 45 -4.26 8.74 -15.80
C ALA A 45 -3.44 7.44 -15.78
N LYS A 46 -2.34 7.37 -15.02
CA LYS A 46 -1.59 6.11 -14.82
C LYS A 46 -2.46 5.04 -14.18
N VAL A 47 -3.24 5.37 -13.15
CA VAL A 47 -4.18 4.45 -12.51
C VAL A 47 -5.20 3.92 -13.51
N LYS A 48 -5.75 4.79 -14.36
CA LYS A 48 -6.69 4.40 -15.43
C LYS A 48 -6.04 3.43 -16.41
N THR A 49 -4.80 3.68 -16.84
CA THR A 49 -4.05 2.77 -17.71
C THR A 49 -3.87 1.39 -17.07
N TRP A 50 -3.52 1.33 -15.78
CA TRP A 50 -3.37 0.07 -15.06
C TRP A 50 -4.69 -0.71 -14.96
N LYS A 51 -5.80 -0.03 -14.66
CA LYS A 51 -7.14 -0.63 -14.65
C LYS A 51 -7.49 -1.21 -16.03
N SER A 52 -7.22 -0.46 -17.11
CA SER A 52 -7.45 -0.95 -18.48
C SER A 52 -6.61 -2.18 -18.81
N GLN A 53 -5.32 -2.16 -18.47
CA GLN A 53 -4.41 -3.30 -18.67
C GLN A 53 -4.90 -4.55 -17.94
N LEU A 54 -5.31 -4.42 -16.67
CA LEU A 54 -5.81 -5.55 -15.88
C LEU A 54 -7.17 -6.06 -16.36
N SER A 55 -8.06 -5.16 -16.80
CA SER A 55 -9.39 -5.54 -17.30
C SER A 55 -9.34 -6.29 -18.64
N ALA A 56 -8.29 -6.07 -19.42
CA ALA A 56 -8.06 -6.78 -20.68
C ALA A 56 -7.60 -8.24 -20.46
N GLU A 57 -7.14 -8.57 -19.25
CA GLU A 57 -6.63 -9.89 -18.92
C GLU A 57 -7.69 -10.71 -18.16
N SER A 58 -8.06 -11.87 -18.71
CA SER A 58 -9.05 -12.77 -18.12
C SER A 58 -8.43 -13.89 -17.29
N GLU A 59 -7.17 -14.23 -17.54
CA GLU A 59 -6.48 -15.31 -16.83
C GLU A 59 -6.05 -14.85 -15.43
N PRO A 60 -6.50 -15.50 -14.34
CA PRO A 60 -6.15 -15.09 -12.98
C PRO A 60 -4.64 -15.08 -12.71
N ALA A 61 -3.90 -16.03 -13.28
CA ALA A 61 -2.45 -16.10 -13.13
C ALA A 61 -1.75 -14.93 -13.85
N ALA A 62 -2.23 -14.53 -15.03
CA ALA A 62 -1.72 -13.37 -15.75
C ALA A 62 -2.04 -12.06 -15.03
N GLN A 63 -3.27 -11.89 -14.52
CA GLN A 63 -3.61 -10.75 -13.68
C GLN A 63 -2.67 -10.66 -12.47
N GLN A 64 -2.39 -11.77 -11.79
CA GLN A 64 -1.46 -11.79 -10.66
C GLN A 64 -0.04 -11.39 -11.06
N ARG A 65 0.45 -11.83 -12.24
CA ARG A 65 1.76 -11.40 -12.76
C ARG A 65 1.80 -9.88 -12.98
N ILE A 66 0.78 -9.34 -13.64
CA ILE A 66 0.64 -7.89 -13.88
C ILE A 66 0.59 -7.13 -12.55
N LEU A 67 -0.18 -7.60 -11.55
CA LEU A 67 -0.24 -6.98 -10.23
C LEU A 67 1.13 -6.95 -9.53
N ASN A 68 1.89 -8.05 -9.61
CA ASN A 68 3.24 -8.10 -9.02
C ASN A 68 4.20 -7.12 -9.71
N GLU A 69 4.10 -6.97 -11.02
CA GLU A 69 4.91 -6.02 -11.81
C GLU A 69 4.53 -4.57 -11.51
N LEU A 70 3.23 -4.28 -11.39
CA LEU A 70 2.70 -2.95 -11.07
C LEU A 70 2.93 -2.55 -9.61
N LEU A 71 3.17 -3.51 -8.71
CA LEU A 71 3.24 -3.26 -7.27
C LEU A 71 4.09 -2.04 -6.90
N PRO A 72 5.33 -1.86 -7.41
CA PRO A 72 6.15 -0.73 -7.00
C PRO A 72 5.55 0.62 -7.38
N GLU A 73 5.01 0.73 -8.61
CA GLU A 73 4.37 1.95 -9.09
C GLU A 73 3.04 2.21 -8.37
N ALA A 74 2.22 1.18 -8.18
CA ALA A 74 0.93 1.32 -7.50
C ALA A 74 1.10 1.75 -6.03
N PHE A 75 2.07 1.17 -5.32
CA PHE A 75 2.37 1.55 -3.94
C PHE A 75 2.94 2.97 -3.86
N ALA A 76 3.75 3.36 -4.85
CA ALA A 76 4.24 4.74 -4.96
C ALA A 76 3.10 5.73 -5.17
N ALA A 77 2.10 5.40 -5.99
CA ALA A 77 0.91 6.23 -6.19
C ALA A 77 0.12 6.42 -4.90
N VAL A 78 -0.08 5.35 -4.12
CA VAL A 78 -0.74 5.41 -2.80
C VAL A 78 0.04 6.28 -1.82
N LYS A 79 1.36 6.09 -1.73
CA LYS A 79 2.23 6.90 -0.86
C LYS A 79 2.24 8.38 -1.28
N ASN A 80 2.28 8.64 -2.59
CA ASN A 80 2.26 9.99 -3.14
C ASN A 80 0.91 10.69 -2.90
N ALA A 81 -0.20 9.98 -3.04
CA ALA A 81 -1.53 10.47 -2.66
C ALA A 81 -1.57 10.86 -1.18
N ALA A 82 -1.11 9.98 -0.29
CA ALA A 82 -1.01 10.27 1.14
C ALA A 82 -0.17 11.53 1.43
N ARG A 83 0.98 11.68 0.75
CA ARG A 83 1.82 12.89 0.85
C ARG A 83 1.08 14.15 0.43
N ARG A 84 0.44 14.15 -0.75
CA ARG A 84 -0.31 15.31 -1.26
C ARG A 84 -1.44 15.71 -0.31
N LEU A 85 -2.15 14.74 0.26
CA LEU A 85 -3.19 14.99 1.26
C LEU A 85 -2.62 15.66 2.52
N THR A 86 -1.44 15.24 2.98
CA THR A 86 -0.75 15.86 4.12
C THR A 86 -0.32 17.30 3.82
N GLU A 87 0.33 17.52 2.68
CA GLU A 87 0.84 18.84 2.27
C GLU A 87 -0.28 19.86 2.07
N ARG A 88 -1.43 19.40 1.54
CA ARG A 88 -2.64 20.21 1.35
C ARG A 88 -3.43 20.42 2.64
N LYS A 89 -2.99 19.84 3.76
CA LYS A 89 -3.69 19.88 5.05
C LYS A 89 -5.14 19.40 4.92
N HIS A 90 -5.35 18.35 4.13
CA HIS A 90 -6.68 17.84 3.80
C HIS A 90 -7.46 17.48 5.07
N THR A 91 -8.67 18.02 5.20
CA THR A 91 -9.61 17.68 6.27
C THR A 91 -10.80 16.92 5.71
N PHE A 92 -11.38 16.06 6.52
CA PHE A 92 -12.50 15.20 6.16
C PHE A 92 -13.27 14.81 7.42
N ILE A 93 -14.47 14.27 7.24
CA ILE A 93 -15.27 13.71 8.33
C ILE A 93 -15.12 12.19 8.33
N ALA A 94 -14.82 11.62 9.50
CA ALA A 94 -14.86 10.18 9.75
C ALA A 94 -15.57 9.92 11.08
N CYS A 95 -16.58 9.06 11.06
CA CYS A 95 -17.48 8.77 12.17
C CYS A 95 -17.99 10.04 12.86
N ASP A 96 -18.47 10.98 12.05
CA ASP A 96 -19.08 12.22 12.50
C ASP A 96 -18.09 13.15 13.27
N GLN A 97 -16.79 12.91 13.12
CA GLN A 97 -15.70 13.71 13.68
C GLN A 97 -14.84 14.31 12.57
N GLU A 98 -14.47 15.59 12.73
CA GLU A 98 -13.48 16.22 11.85
C GLU A 98 -12.11 15.62 12.12
N ALA A 99 -11.45 15.22 11.05
CA ALA A 99 -10.10 14.68 11.06
C ALA A 99 -9.26 15.36 10.00
N ARG A 100 -7.94 15.30 10.18
CA ARG A 100 -6.96 15.82 9.23
C ARG A 100 -6.02 14.71 8.78
N TRP A 101 -5.66 14.72 7.50
CA TRP A 101 -4.72 13.77 6.96
C TRP A 101 -3.28 14.19 7.30
N GLU A 102 -2.60 13.41 8.14
CA GLU A 102 -1.26 13.71 8.65
C GLU A 102 -0.30 12.53 8.52
N MET A 103 -0.54 11.66 7.52
CA MET A 103 0.16 10.39 7.38
C MET A 103 0.82 10.24 6.01
N VAL A 104 2.06 9.76 6.01
CA VAL A 104 2.78 9.30 4.81
C VAL A 104 3.44 7.96 5.14
N HIS A 105 3.36 6.99 4.23
CA HIS A 105 3.86 5.65 4.51
C HIS A 105 5.38 5.59 4.78
N PHE A 106 5.75 4.96 5.89
CA PHE A 106 7.14 4.56 6.19
C PHE A 106 7.53 3.28 5.45
N ASP A 107 8.84 3.04 5.31
CA ASP A 107 9.36 1.84 4.64
C ASP A 107 8.86 0.53 5.27
N VAL A 108 8.75 0.47 6.60
CA VAL A 108 8.23 -0.70 7.31
C VAL A 108 6.77 -0.99 6.96
N GLN A 109 6.00 0.05 6.63
CA GLN A 109 4.62 -0.07 6.19
C GLN A 109 4.54 -0.55 4.74
N LEU A 110 5.46 -0.09 3.88
CA LEU A 110 5.60 -0.59 2.50
C LEU A 110 5.92 -2.09 2.49
N ILE A 111 6.84 -2.53 3.36
CA ILE A 111 7.15 -3.95 3.59
C ILE A 111 5.89 -4.72 4.02
N GLY A 112 5.14 -4.19 4.98
CA GLY A 112 3.88 -4.79 5.42
C GLY A 112 2.88 -4.94 4.28
N GLY A 113 2.71 -3.91 3.44
CA GLY A 113 1.84 -3.96 2.27
C GLY A 113 2.27 -5.04 1.26
N ILE A 114 3.57 -5.18 1.00
CA ILE A 114 4.10 -6.22 0.09
C ILE A 114 3.80 -7.61 0.65
N CYS A 115 4.03 -7.82 1.94
CA CYS A 115 3.74 -9.08 2.60
C CYS A 115 2.25 -9.45 2.57
N LEU A 116 1.35 -8.48 2.79
CA LEU A 116 -0.09 -8.69 2.67
C LEU A 116 -0.50 -9.04 1.24
N HIS A 117 0.05 -8.35 0.23
CA HIS A 117 -0.22 -8.69 -1.17
C HIS A 117 0.23 -10.12 -1.53
N ARG A 118 1.33 -10.59 -0.92
CA ARG A 118 1.82 -11.97 -1.08
C ARG A 118 1.02 -13.03 -0.31
N GLY A 119 -0.09 -12.65 0.32
CA GLY A 119 -0.95 -13.58 1.07
C GLY A 119 -0.34 -14.05 2.39
N THR A 120 0.55 -13.27 2.99
CA THR A 120 1.16 -13.60 4.29
C THR A 120 0.56 -12.77 5.43
N ILE A 121 0.65 -13.30 6.66
CA ILE A 121 0.26 -12.58 7.87
C ILE A 121 1.39 -11.62 8.26
N VAL A 122 1.04 -10.37 8.52
CA VAL A 122 1.99 -9.33 8.93
C VAL A 122 1.72 -8.95 10.38
N GLU A 123 2.71 -9.23 11.23
CA GLU A 123 2.71 -8.75 12.61
C GLU A 123 3.32 -7.35 12.68
N MET A 124 2.53 -6.39 13.15
CA MET A 124 3.00 -5.02 13.40
C MET A 124 2.50 -4.57 14.77
N ALA A 125 3.38 -3.96 15.55
CA ALA A 125 3.04 -3.41 16.86
C ALA A 125 1.90 -2.38 16.78
N THR A 126 1.22 -2.15 17.90
CA THR A 126 0.24 -1.07 17.99
C THR A 126 0.93 0.27 17.81
N GLY A 127 0.35 1.15 16.99
CA GLY A 127 0.97 2.43 16.60
C GLY A 127 1.68 2.42 15.25
N GLU A 128 2.01 1.25 14.70
CA GLU A 128 2.73 1.13 13.40
C GLU A 128 1.87 1.47 12.16
N GLY A 129 0.62 1.93 12.35
CA GLY A 129 -0.25 2.35 11.24
C GLY A 129 -0.82 1.19 10.39
N LYS A 130 -1.24 0.10 11.02
CA LYS A 130 -1.85 -1.08 10.33
C LYS A 130 -2.98 -0.72 9.36
N THR A 131 -3.84 0.23 9.72
CA THR A 131 -4.93 0.71 8.86
C THR A 131 -4.40 1.37 7.59
N LEU A 132 -3.37 2.22 7.72
CA LEU A 132 -2.71 2.86 6.58
C LEU A 132 -1.99 1.83 5.69
N VAL A 133 -1.36 0.82 6.27
CA VAL A 133 -0.70 -0.27 5.53
C VAL A 133 -1.67 -1.01 4.62
N ALA A 134 -2.89 -1.27 5.09
CA ALA A 134 -3.91 -1.99 4.32
C ALA A 134 -4.28 -1.28 3.02
N THR A 135 -4.10 0.05 2.92
CA THR A 135 -4.41 0.80 1.70
C THR A 135 -3.59 0.38 0.50
N LEU A 136 -2.34 -0.04 0.71
CA LEU A 136 -1.42 -0.43 -0.35
C LEU A 136 -1.91 -1.68 -1.11
N PRO A 137 -2.10 -2.86 -0.46
CA PRO A 137 -2.58 -4.05 -1.14
C PRO A 137 -4.06 -3.94 -1.53
N LEU A 138 -4.90 -3.21 -0.79
CA LEU A 138 -6.31 -3.01 -1.17
C LEU A 138 -6.41 -2.23 -2.48
N PHE A 139 -5.65 -1.14 -2.61
CA PHE A 139 -5.57 -0.37 -3.85
C PHE A 139 -5.07 -1.24 -5.00
N LEU A 140 -3.89 -1.86 -4.85
CA LEU A 140 -3.27 -2.67 -5.90
C LEU A 140 -4.20 -3.79 -6.38
N ASN A 141 -4.71 -4.62 -5.48
CA ASN A 141 -5.57 -5.74 -5.86
C ASN A 141 -6.93 -5.26 -6.40
N GLY A 142 -7.43 -4.13 -5.90
CA GLY A 142 -8.64 -3.48 -6.37
C GLY A 142 -8.57 -3.04 -7.83
N LEU A 143 -7.36 -2.76 -8.36
CA LEU A 143 -7.17 -2.42 -9.78
C LEU A 143 -7.66 -3.52 -10.73
N SER A 144 -7.76 -4.78 -10.28
CA SER A 144 -8.28 -5.90 -11.08
C SER A 144 -9.79 -5.82 -11.34
N GLY A 145 -10.52 -4.93 -10.68
CA GLY A 145 -11.98 -4.81 -10.81
C GLY A 145 -12.78 -5.93 -10.13
N ARG A 146 -12.11 -6.90 -9.49
CA ARG A 146 -12.76 -8.02 -8.77
C ARG A 146 -13.17 -7.67 -7.33
N GLY A 147 -12.84 -6.46 -6.88
CA GLY A 147 -13.00 -6.04 -5.49
C GLY A 147 -11.87 -6.50 -4.57
N ALA A 148 -11.75 -5.86 -3.41
CA ALA A 148 -10.84 -6.24 -2.33
C ALA A 148 -11.56 -5.99 -1.00
N HIS A 149 -11.61 -7.01 -0.14
CA HIS A 149 -12.38 -6.95 1.11
C HIS A 149 -11.47 -6.74 2.31
N LEU A 150 -11.71 -5.66 3.06
CA LEU A 150 -11.10 -5.42 4.36
C LEU A 150 -12.07 -5.87 5.45
N VAL A 151 -11.65 -6.82 6.28
CA VAL A 151 -12.44 -7.33 7.40
C VAL A 151 -11.92 -6.74 8.70
N THR A 152 -12.82 -6.19 9.51
CA THR A 152 -12.54 -5.63 10.83
C THR A 152 -13.34 -6.36 11.90
N THR A 153 -13.11 -6.05 13.18
CA THR A 153 -13.77 -6.75 14.29
C THR A 153 -15.18 -6.23 14.58
N ASN A 154 -15.59 -5.08 14.05
CA ASN A 154 -16.91 -4.49 14.25
C ASN A 154 -17.23 -3.39 13.21
N ASP A 155 -18.51 -3.04 13.11
CA ASP A 155 -19.03 -2.07 12.14
C ASP A 155 -18.48 -0.66 12.34
N TYR A 156 -18.19 -0.26 13.58
CA TYR A 156 -17.59 1.03 13.86
C TYR A 156 -16.21 1.16 13.21
N LEU A 157 -15.34 0.16 13.40
CA LEU A 157 -14.01 0.14 12.79
C LEU A 157 -14.10 0.03 11.26
N ALA A 158 -15.06 -0.76 10.75
CA ALA A 158 -15.30 -0.84 9.30
C ALA A 158 -15.68 0.53 8.72
N ARG A 159 -16.66 1.22 9.33
CA ARG A 159 -17.10 2.56 8.91
C ARG A 159 -15.96 3.57 9.00
N ARG A 160 -15.28 3.65 10.14
CA ARG A 160 -14.17 4.57 10.38
C ARG A 160 -13.06 4.37 9.34
N ASP A 161 -12.62 3.14 9.15
CA ASP A 161 -11.50 2.84 8.27
C ASP A 161 -11.89 3.06 6.79
N ALA A 162 -13.14 2.78 6.42
CA ALA A 162 -13.67 3.08 5.09
C ALA A 162 -13.69 4.59 4.82
N GLU A 163 -14.31 5.39 5.70
CA GLU A 163 -14.40 6.85 5.53
C GLU A 163 -13.01 7.51 5.56
N TRP A 164 -12.14 7.08 6.47
CA TRP A 164 -10.79 7.63 6.60
C TRP A 164 -9.88 7.23 5.43
N MET A 165 -9.78 5.94 5.09
CA MET A 165 -8.88 5.52 4.00
C MET A 165 -9.43 5.83 2.61
N SER A 166 -10.74 6.10 2.47
CA SER A 166 -11.34 6.53 1.20
C SER A 166 -10.74 7.81 0.65
N GLN A 167 -10.09 8.65 1.48
CA GLN A 167 -9.43 9.86 1.01
C GLN A 167 -8.31 9.53 0.00
N ILE A 168 -7.57 8.43 0.21
CA ILE A 168 -6.56 7.96 -0.76
C ILE A 168 -7.26 7.42 -2.02
N TYR A 169 -8.26 6.55 -1.86
CA TYR A 169 -8.90 5.90 -3.00
C TYR A 169 -9.65 6.91 -3.87
N GLY A 170 -10.41 7.82 -3.27
CA GLY A 170 -11.09 8.90 -3.97
C GLY A 170 -10.14 9.88 -4.64
N PHE A 171 -8.95 10.11 -4.06
CA PHE A 171 -7.92 10.89 -4.71
C PHE A 171 -7.39 10.21 -5.98
N LEU A 172 -7.14 8.90 -5.93
CA LEU A 172 -6.57 8.12 -7.04
C LEU A 172 -7.61 7.65 -8.09
N GLY A 173 -8.89 7.65 -7.72
CA GLY A 173 -10.03 7.27 -8.57
C GLY A 173 -10.16 5.78 -8.84
#